data_AF-A0A0C9VNB7-F1
#
_entry.id   AF-A0A0C9VNB7-F1
#
_cell.length_a   1.000
_cell.length_b   1.000
_cell.length_c   1.000
_cell.angle_alpha   90.00
_cell.angle_beta   90.00
_cell.angle_gamma   90.00
#
_symmetry.space_group_name_H-M   'P 1'
#
loop_
_entity.id
_entity.type
_entity.pdbx_description
1 polymer ?
#
loop_
_entity_poly.entity_id
_entity_poly.type
_entity_poly.pdbx_seq_one_letter_code
_entity_poly.pdbx_strand_id
1 'polypeptide(L)'
;DLQHNFLVAIAGHDKVKPDALKATRSELDFIYLAQCQSHTEQTLAQLGIFNNIYHQFKKIFIETGACRGKTGVINHFNIPKVHTCHHYAPSISP
;
A
#
# COMPACT_ATOMS: atom_id res chain seq x y z
N ASP A 1 -2.70 -5.22 15.65
CA ASP A 1 -3.97 -4.53 15.98
C ASP A 1 -4.27 -3.25 15.21
N LEU A 2 -3.29 -2.35 14.95
CA LEU A 2 -3.57 -1.05 14.32
C LEU A 2 -4.16 -1.16 12.89
N GLN A 3 -3.72 -2.14 12.10
CA GLN A 3 -4.10 -2.29 10.69
C GLN A 3 -5.58 -2.65 10.50
N HIS A 4 -6.11 -3.54 11.33
CA HIS A 4 -7.50 -3.98 11.23
C HIS A 4 -8.48 -2.88 11.64
N ASN A 5 -8.17 -2.18 12.75
CA ASN A 5 -9.00 -1.10 13.26
C ASN A 5 -9.04 0.11 12.31
N PHE A 6 -7.91 0.44 11.66
CA PHE A 6 -7.84 1.55 10.71
C PHE A 6 -8.66 1.32 9.44
N LEU A 7 -8.64 0.10 8.90
CA LEU A 7 -9.44 -0.27 7.72
C LEU A 7 -10.94 -0.28 8.02
N VAL A 8 -11.34 -0.79 9.19
CA VAL A 8 -12.76 -0.80 9.61
C VAL A 8 -13.30 0.63 9.76
N ALA A 9 -12.51 1.53 10.36
CA ALA A 9 -12.90 2.93 10.51
C ALA A 9 -13.09 3.65 9.17
N ILE A 10 -12.29 3.32 8.15
CA ILE A 10 -12.40 3.90 6.81
C ILE A 10 -13.55 3.24 6.02
N ALA A 11 -13.71 1.91 6.10
CA ALA A 11 -14.74 1.19 5.35
C ALA A 11 -16.18 1.55 5.74
N GLY A 12 -16.40 2.07 6.95
CA GLY A 12 -17.72 2.49 7.43
C GLY A 12 -18.25 3.81 6.85
N HIS A 13 -17.46 4.56 6.07
CA HIS A 13 -17.88 5.83 5.52
C HIS A 13 -18.30 5.69 4.05
N ASP A 14 -19.53 6.10 3.75
CA ASP A 14 -20.19 6.07 2.43
C ASP A 14 -19.40 6.69 1.27
N LYS A 15 -18.47 7.60 1.55
CA LYS A 15 -17.67 8.31 0.54
C LYS A 15 -16.37 7.60 0.17
N VAL A 16 -16.07 6.48 0.83
CA VAL A 16 -14.84 5.76 0.60
C VAL A 16 -14.94 4.96 -0.69
N LYS A 17 -14.00 5.24 -1.59
CA LYS A 17 -13.93 4.53 -2.86
C LYS A 17 -13.34 3.13 -2.66
N PRO A 18 -13.94 2.08 -3.27
CA PRO A 18 -13.45 0.71 -3.15
C PRO A 18 -11.97 0.55 -3.49
N ASP A 19 -11.49 1.30 -4.48
CA ASP A 19 -10.09 1.23 -4.91
C ASP A 19 -9.13 1.82 -3.88
N ALA A 20 -9.57 2.83 -3.12
CA ALA A 20 -8.78 3.35 -1.99
C ALA A 20 -8.64 2.28 -0.90
N LEU A 21 -9.72 1.56 -0.59
CA LEU A 21 -9.67 0.44 0.36
C LEU A 21 -8.75 -0.68 -0.12
N LYS A 22 -8.82 -1.08 -1.39
CA LYS A 22 -7.94 -2.11 -1.95
C LYS A 22 -6.47 -1.71 -1.86
N ALA A 23 -6.13 -0.49 -2.29
CA ALA A 23 -4.76 0.01 -2.25
C ALA A 23 -4.23 0.11 -0.81
N THR A 24 -5.03 0.66 0.11
CA THR A 24 -4.65 0.75 1.53
C THR A 24 -4.51 -0.63 2.15
N ARG A 25 -5.43 -1.55 1.88
CA ARG A 25 -5.40 -2.91 2.41
C ARG A 25 -4.14 -3.64 1.96
N SER A 26 -3.87 -3.65 0.66
CA SER A 26 -2.70 -4.34 0.11
C SER A 26 -1.39 -3.75 0.63
N GLU A 27 -1.30 -2.44 0.82
CA GLU A 27 -0.11 -1.81 1.41
C GLU A 27 0.07 -2.21 2.89
N LEU A 28 -1.01 -2.27 3.67
CA LEU A 28 -0.94 -2.72 5.06
C LEU A 28 -0.56 -4.20 5.16
N ASP A 29 -1.14 -5.06 4.31
CA ASP A 29 -0.79 -6.48 4.27
C ASP A 29 0.66 -6.68 3.80
N PHE A 30 1.15 -5.87 2.85
CA PHE A 30 2.56 -5.84 2.46
C PHE A 30 3.47 -5.46 3.64
N ILE A 31 3.19 -4.35 4.31
CA ILE A 31 3.99 -3.87 5.46
C ILE A 31 4.01 -4.90 6.59
N TYR A 32 2.87 -5.55 6.85
CA TYR A 32 2.77 -6.59 7.86
C TYR A 32 3.65 -7.78 7.51
N LEU A 33 3.54 -8.27 6.28
CA LEU A 33 4.30 -9.43 5.84
C LEU A 33 5.79 -9.12 5.75
N ALA A 34 6.18 -7.92 5.31
CA ALA A 34 7.58 -7.48 5.19
C ALA A 34 8.29 -7.32 6.54
N GLN A 35 7.56 -7.33 7.66
CA GLN A 35 8.13 -7.32 9.01
C GLN A 35 8.52 -8.73 9.52
N CYS A 36 8.21 -9.79 8.77
CA CYS A 36 8.66 -11.13 9.11
C CYS A 36 10.21 -11.20 9.10
N GLN A 37 10.79 -11.83 10.13
CA GLN A 37 12.25 -11.94 10.28
C GLN A 37 12.90 -12.82 9.20
N SER A 38 12.13 -13.72 8.60
CA SER A 38 12.55 -14.58 7.50
C SER A 38 11.41 -14.74 6.50
N HIS A 39 11.77 -14.82 5.23
CA HIS A 39 10.83 -15.01 4.14
C HIS A 39 11.04 -16.38 3.48
N THR A 40 9.94 -17.09 3.26
CA THR A 40 9.89 -18.23 2.35
C THR A 40 9.54 -17.75 0.94
N GLU A 41 9.75 -18.58 -0.08
CA GLU A 41 9.30 -18.31 -1.45
C GLU A 41 7.81 -17.94 -1.53
N GLN A 42 6.98 -18.58 -0.70
CA GLN A 42 5.56 -18.28 -0.61
C GLN A 42 5.30 -16.86 -0.08
N THR A 43 6.02 -16.44 0.96
CA THR A 43 5.88 -15.08 1.49
C THR A 43 6.43 -14.02 0.54
N LEU A 44 7.49 -14.32 -0.22
CA LEU A 44 8.00 -13.43 -1.28
C LEU A 44 6.97 -13.28 -2.41
N ALA A 45 6.33 -14.38 -2.83
CA ALA A 45 5.26 -14.33 -3.81
C ALA A 45 4.06 -13.49 -3.33
N GLN A 46 3.68 -13.62 -2.05
CA GLN A 46 2.62 -12.82 -1.43
C GLN A 46 2.97 -11.33 -1.39
N LEU A 47 4.21 -10.96 -1.02
CA LEU A 47 4.68 -9.57 -1.10
C LEU A 47 4.55 -9.02 -2.53
N GLY A 48 4.90 -9.81 -3.55
CA GLY A 48 4.73 -9.45 -4.96
C GLY A 48 3.27 -9.22 -5.34
N ILE A 49 2.35 -10.06 -4.87
CA ILE A 49 0.90 -9.92 -5.10
C ILE A 49 0.38 -8.63 -4.46
N PHE A 50 0.70 -8.37 -3.19
CA PHE A 50 0.26 -7.16 -2.50
C PHE A 50 0.82 -5.90 -3.14
N ASN A 51 2.08 -5.93 -3.57
CA ASN A 51 2.68 -4.84 -4.32
C ASN A 51 1.93 -4.58 -5.64
N ASN A 52 1.59 -5.62 -6.39
CA ASN A 52 0.83 -5.48 -7.63
C ASN A 52 -0.57 -4.86 -7.40
N ILE A 53 -1.30 -5.35 -6.40
CA ILE A 53 -2.63 -4.81 -6.04
C ILE A 53 -2.51 -3.32 -5.65
N TYR A 54 -1.51 -2.96 -4.85
CA TYR A 54 -1.27 -1.58 -4.48
C TYR A 54 -1.02 -0.71 -5.72
N HIS A 55 -0.12 -1.13 -6.61
CA HIS A 55 0.20 -0.40 -7.83
C HIS A 55 -0.99 -0.27 -8.78
N GLN A 56 -1.88 -1.28 -8.83
CA GLN A 56 -3.11 -1.25 -9.61
C GLN A 56 -4.09 -0.17 -9.13
N PHE A 57 -4.24 0.00 -7.81
CA PHE A 57 -5.32 0.83 -7.25
C PHE A 57 -4.86 2.19 -6.69
N LYS A 58 -3.57 2.41 -6.41
CA LYS A 58 -3.08 3.66 -5.78
C LYS A 58 -3.39 4.95 -6.56
N LYS A 59 -3.71 4.86 -7.86
CA LYS A 59 -4.07 6.01 -8.69
C LYS A 59 -5.28 6.77 -8.11
N ILE A 60 -6.16 6.07 -7.38
CA ILE A 60 -7.33 6.66 -6.73
C ILE A 60 -6.97 7.84 -5.82
N PHE A 61 -5.82 7.80 -5.14
CA PHE A 61 -5.40 8.88 -4.23
C PHE A 61 -5.03 10.17 -4.99
N ILE A 62 -4.60 10.04 -6.24
CA ILE A 62 -4.36 11.18 -7.13
C ILE A 62 -5.71 11.70 -7.64
N GLU A 63 -6.57 10.80 -8.14
CA GLU A 63 -7.87 11.14 -8.74
C GLU A 63 -8.83 11.82 -7.74
N THR A 64 -8.74 11.48 -6.46
CA THR A 64 -9.52 12.14 -5.41
C THR A 64 -8.86 13.40 -4.87
N GLY A 65 -7.66 13.78 -5.35
CA GLY A 65 -6.88 14.89 -4.81
C GLY A 65 -6.41 14.67 -3.36
N ALA A 66 -6.34 13.42 -2.91
CA ALA A 66 -5.88 13.05 -1.57
C ALA A 66 -4.36 13.24 -1.43
N CYS A 67 -3.62 13.08 -2.53
CA CYS A 67 -2.20 13.44 -2.60
C CYS A 67 -2.03 14.96 -2.51
N ARG A 68 -1.64 15.47 -1.34
CA ARG A 68 -1.43 16.90 -1.10
C ARG A 68 -0.05 17.15 -0.49
N GLY A 69 0.64 18.15 -1.02
CA GLY A 69 1.88 18.69 -0.49
C GLY A 69 1.69 20.07 0.12
N LYS A 70 2.80 20.71 0.50
CA LYS A 70 2.79 22.07 1.08
C LYS A 70 2.17 23.12 0.15
N THR A 71 2.23 22.91 -1.16
CA THR A 71 1.83 23.88 -2.18
C THR A 71 0.54 23.51 -2.92
N GLY A 72 -0.14 22.42 -2.54
CA GLY A 72 -1.39 22.00 -3.18
C GLY A 72 -1.46 20.50 -3.49
N VAL A 73 -2.32 20.14 -4.45
CA VAL A 73 -2.51 18.75 -4.90
C VAL A 73 -1.28 18.29 -5.70
N ILE A 74 -0.87 17.05 -5.48
CA ILE A 74 0.24 16.39 -6.17
C ILE A 74 -0.34 15.37 -7.16
N ASN A 75 0.01 15.50 -8.44
CA ASN A 75 -0.50 14.64 -9.52
C ASN A 75 0.25 13.31 -9.67
N HIS A 76 0.99 12.89 -8.64
CA HIS A 76 1.76 11.65 -8.63
C HIS A 76 1.76 11.03 -7.22
N PHE A 77 1.99 9.72 -7.16
CA PHE A 77 2.11 8.97 -5.91
C PHE A 77 3.55 8.44 -5.74
N ASN A 78 4.52 9.36 -5.82
CA ASN A 78 5.94 9.03 -5.66
C ASN A 78 6.36 9.38 -4.23
N ILE A 79 6.06 8.47 -3.31
CA ILE A 79 6.49 8.60 -1.92
C ILE A 79 7.82 7.83 -1.80
N PRO A 80 8.97 8.51 -1.62
CA PRO A 80 10.28 7.85 -1.67
C PRO A 80 10.38 6.65 -0.72
N LYS A 81 9.85 6.77 0.50
CA LYS A 81 9.85 5.69 1.49
C LYS A 81 9.09 4.44 1.04
N VAL A 82 7.93 4.62 0.41
CA VAL A 82 7.09 3.52 -0.10
C VAL A 82 7.77 2.85 -1.29
N HIS A 83 8.27 3.66 -2.22
CA HIS A 83 9.01 3.17 -3.37
C HIS A 83 10.24 2.35 -2.98
N THR A 84 11.07 2.84 -2.05
CA THR A 84 12.22 2.10 -1.54
C THR A 84 11.79 0.77 -0.90
N CYS A 85 10.71 0.75 -0.13
CA CYS A 85 10.21 -0.47 0.52
C CYS A 85 9.79 -1.55 -0.49
N HIS A 86 9.11 -1.16 -1.57
CA HIS A 86 8.71 -2.08 -2.65
C HIS A 86 9.89 -2.64 -3.46
N HIS A 87 11.01 -1.89 -3.52
CA HIS A 87 12.23 -2.34 -4.19
C HIS A 87 13.18 -3.17 -3.31
N TYR A 88 13.02 -3.15 -1.98
CA TYR A 88 13.79 -4.03 -1.09
C TYR A 88 13.32 -5.49 -1.14
N ALA A 89 12.00 -5.76 -1.25
CA ALA A 89 11.45 -7.13 -1.32
C ALA A 89 12.03 -8.02 -2.44
N PRO A 90 12.25 -7.54 -3.68
CA PRO A 90 12.91 -8.35 -4.72
C PRO A 90 14.43 -8.51 -4.53
N SER A 91 15.07 -7.78 -3.62
CA SER A 91 16.53 -7.89 -3.35
C SER A 91 16.90 -8.91 -2.27
N ILE A 92 15.93 -9.68 -1.77
CA ILE A 92 16.10 -10.68 -0.69
C ILE A 92 16.16 -12.12 -1.22
N SER A 93 16.40 -12.32 -2.52
CA SER A 93 16.74 -13.64 -3.05
C SER A 93 18.20 -13.98 -2.68
N PRO A 94 18.54 -15.23 -2.34
CA PRO A 94 19.90 -15.65 -2.01
C PRO A 94 20.92 -15.34 -3.11
#